data_AF-I4B5S3-F1
#
_entry.id   AF-I4B5S3-F1
#
_cell.length_a   1.000
_cell.length_b   1.000
_cell.length_c   1.000
_cell.angle_alpha   90.00
_cell.angle_beta   90.00
_cell.angle_gamma   90.00
#
_symmetry.space_group_name_H-M   'P 1'
#
loop_
_entity.id
_entity.type
_entity.pdbx_description
1 polymer ?
#
loop_
_entity_poly.entity_id
_entity_poly.type
_entity_poly.pdbx_seq_one_letter_code
_entity_poly.pdbx_strand_id
1 'polypeptide(L)'
;MRVTFLFLLLLHVPLYACPDAGEAANAWAQENFGGDEENPLVVQKRVTRLNPMVSAVQITLPADPDDQEAGPKIVTAFFTGANCEFAQQFDGEIADSIEVGATKYLFIRTEVVDAEERQVNYQPVTVQSSGEIGYTRDQHGSEIQFAQSLQQRCEGNVGQMATWQRDKNDNRLLIVTERQSDRDEKCRLIQDSSTFRYYRLTDDIWRLDDGDSEAETTTTAKRKP
;
A
#
# COMPACT_ATOMS: atom_id res chain seq x y z
N MET A 1 -8.67 52.30 27.12
CA MET A 1 -8.93 51.00 26.45
C MET A 1 -7.75 50.68 25.55
N ARG A 2 -6.94 49.67 25.89
CA ARG A 2 -5.93 49.10 24.98
C ARG A 2 -6.32 47.64 24.79
N VAL A 3 -6.67 47.30 23.56
CA VAL A 3 -6.94 45.94 23.12
C VAL A 3 -5.59 45.28 22.87
N THR A 4 -5.22 44.31 23.70
CA THR A 4 -4.06 43.47 23.46
C THR A 4 -4.49 42.35 22.53
N PHE A 5 -4.12 42.45 21.25
CA PHE A 5 -4.22 41.34 20.30
C PHE A 5 -3.13 40.32 20.64
N LEU A 6 -3.55 39.17 21.19
CA LEU A 6 -2.70 38.00 21.32
C LEU A 6 -2.61 37.35 19.93
N PHE A 7 -1.54 37.61 19.19
CA PHE A 7 -1.19 36.81 18.02
C PHE A 7 -0.66 35.47 18.52
N LEU A 8 -1.50 34.43 18.49
CA LEU A 8 -1.03 33.04 18.55
C LEU A 8 -0.25 32.78 17.25
N LEU A 9 1.08 32.89 17.32
CA LEU A 9 1.96 32.28 16.34
C LEU A 9 1.83 30.76 16.49
N LEU A 10 1.00 30.15 15.66
CA LEU A 10 1.10 28.73 15.32
C LEU A 10 2.49 28.53 14.71
N LEU A 11 3.45 28.16 15.56
CA LEU A 11 4.72 27.60 15.15
C LEU A 11 4.39 26.44 14.23
N HIS A 12 4.53 26.66 12.93
CA HIS A 12 4.65 25.59 11.95
C HIS A 12 5.95 24.90 12.30
N VAL A 13 5.89 23.92 13.21
CA VAL A 13 6.99 22.98 13.41
C VAL A 13 7.21 22.39 12.03
N PRO A 14 8.38 22.62 11.39
CA PRO A 14 8.66 21.99 10.12
C PRO A 14 8.57 20.49 10.37
N LEU A 15 7.54 19.87 9.82
CA LEU A 15 7.30 18.45 9.95
C LEU A 15 8.39 17.78 9.12
N TYR A 16 9.44 17.33 9.80
CA TYR A 16 10.48 16.52 9.20
C TYR A 16 10.12 15.06 9.39
N ALA A 17 10.52 14.22 8.44
CA ALA A 17 10.49 12.78 8.56
C ALA A 17 11.32 12.41 9.79
N CYS A 18 10.82 11.44 10.53
CA CYS A 18 11.45 10.95 11.73
C CYS A 18 12.93 10.64 11.48
N PRO A 19 13.86 11.36 12.15
CA PRO A 19 15.30 11.20 11.93
C PRO A 19 15.80 9.84 12.40
N ASP A 20 15.21 9.31 13.49
CA ASP A 20 15.63 8.07 14.16
C ASP A 20 14.57 6.97 14.06
N ALA A 21 13.99 6.81 12.87
CA ALA A 21 12.85 5.89 12.66
C ALA A 21 13.16 4.44 13.04
N GLY A 22 14.42 4.01 12.90
CA GLY A 22 14.83 2.68 13.32
C GLY A 22 14.82 2.46 14.83
N GLU A 23 15.08 3.50 15.63
CA GLU A 23 15.01 3.44 17.09
C GLU A 23 13.56 3.52 17.57
N ALA A 24 12.78 4.45 17.00
CA ALA A 24 11.35 4.55 17.26
C ALA A 24 10.62 3.24 16.95
N ALA A 25 10.96 2.59 15.83
CA ALA A 25 10.43 1.27 15.48
C ALA A 25 10.81 0.17 16.46
N ASN A 26 12.01 0.21 17.05
CA ASN A 26 12.39 -0.75 18.09
C ASN A 26 11.56 -0.57 19.35
N ALA A 27 11.46 0.68 19.84
CA ALA A 27 10.69 0.99 21.03
C ALA A 27 9.22 0.59 20.86
N TRP A 28 8.64 0.94 19.70
CA TRP A 28 7.29 0.55 19.34
C TRP A 28 7.12 -0.98 19.24
N ALA A 29 8.05 -1.70 18.60
CA ALA A 29 7.95 -3.15 18.45
C ALA A 29 8.03 -3.87 19.81
N GLN A 30 8.92 -3.43 20.70
CA GLN A 30 9.03 -3.96 22.06
C GLN A 30 7.74 -3.75 22.86
N GLU A 31 7.13 -2.55 22.75
CA GLU A 31 5.87 -2.24 23.44
C GLU A 31 4.68 -3.08 22.94
N ASN A 32 4.64 -3.41 21.64
CA ASN A 32 3.47 -4.03 21.01
C ASN A 32 3.57 -5.55 20.84
N PHE A 33 4.77 -6.10 20.68
CA PHE A 33 4.99 -7.53 20.44
C PHE A 33 5.79 -8.22 21.54
N GLY A 34 6.17 -7.48 22.59
CA GLY A 34 6.76 -8.02 23.80
C GLY A 34 8.27 -8.18 23.74
N GLY A 35 8.75 -9.07 24.63
CA GLY A 35 10.12 -9.15 25.13
C GLY A 35 10.15 -8.66 26.58
N ASP A 36 10.67 -9.48 27.49
CA ASP A 36 10.98 -9.05 28.85
C ASP A 36 12.41 -8.49 28.92
N GLU A 37 12.80 -7.92 30.07
CA GLU A 37 14.16 -7.36 30.24
C GLU A 37 15.25 -8.44 30.09
N GLU A 38 14.92 -9.72 30.26
CA GLU A 38 15.85 -10.85 30.14
C GLU A 38 15.97 -11.35 28.69
N ASN A 39 14.91 -11.20 27.88
CA ASN A 39 14.79 -11.64 26.49
C ASN A 39 14.19 -10.52 25.62
N PRO A 40 14.98 -9.48 25.29
CA PRO A 40 14.51 -8.39 24.45
C PRO A 40 14.16 -8.89 23.05
N LEU A 41 13.12 -8.30 22.44
CA LEU A 41 12.70 -8.65 21.10
C LEU A 41 13.73 -8.16 20.09
N VAL A 42 14.37 -9.10 19.40
CA VAL A 42 15.31 -8.78 18.31
C VAL A 42 14.58 -8.80 16.98
N VAL A 43 14.26 -7.61 16.47
CA VAL A 43 13.63 -7.44 15.15
C VAL A 43 14.64 -7.11 14.06
N GLN A 44 14.41 -7.62 12.84
CA GLN A 44 15.08 -7.08 11.65
C GLN A 44 14.26 -5.90 11.14
N LYS A 45 14.94 -4.83 10.70
CA LYS A 45 14.26 -3.64 10.21
C LYS A 45 14.89 -3.04 8.97
N ARG A 46 14.04 -2.46 8.12
CA ARG A 46 14.43 -1.65 6.97
C ARG A 46 13.72 -0.31 7.01
N VAL A 47 14.50 0.76 7.15
CA VAL A 47 13.98 2.13 7.14
C VAL A 47 13.94 2.67 5.71
N THR A 48 12.80 3.23 5.32
CA THR A 48 12.59 3.90 4.03
C THR A 48 12.04 5.30 4.28
N ARG A 49 12.79 6.32 3.88
CA ARG A 49 12.27 7.69 3.89
C ARG A 49 11.33 7.87 2.71
N LEU A 50 10.04 8.09 2.99
CA LEU A 50 9.03 8.18 1.95
C LEU A 50 8.95 9.56 1.35
N ASN A 51 8.92 10.59 2.20
CA ASN A 51 8.90 11.98 1.79
C ASN A 51 9.55 12.86 2.89
N PRO A 52 9.49 14.20 2.80
CA PRO A 52 10.06 15.05 3.83
C PRO A 52 9.45 14.91 5.22
N MET A 53 8.30 14.24 5.38
CA MET A 53 7.46 14.20 6.58
C MET A 53 7.32 12.80 7.19
N VAL A 54 7.43 11.76 6.35
CA VAL A 54 7.11 10.38 6.70
C VAL A 54 8.30 9.46 6.45
N SER A 55 8.60 8.64 7.46
CA SER A 55 9.49 7.48 7.38
C SER A 55 8.66 6.21 7.55
N ALA A 56 8.85 5.21 6.70
CA ALA A 56 8.32 3.87 6.90
C ALA A 56 9.42 2.92 7.38
N VAL A 57 9.07 1.99 8.25
CA VAL A 57 9.96 0.95 8.75
C VAL A 57 9.29 -0.39 8.57
N GLN A 58 9.88 -1.25 7.73
CA GLN A 58 9.48 -2.65 7.63
C GLN A 58 10.17 -3.41 8.75
N ILE A 59 9.40 -4.10 9.57
CA ILE A 59 9.83 -4.81 10.76
C ILE A 59 9.51 -6.29 10.54
N THR A 60 10.53 -7.13 10.58
CA THR A 60 10.35 -8.59 10.57
C THR A 60 10.41 -9.07 12.02
N LEU A 61 9.26 -9.50 12.51
CA LEU A 61 9.10 -10.13 13.81
C LEU A 61 9.50 -11.62 13.69
N PRO A 62 10.12 -12.18 14.73
CA PRO A 62 10.40 -13.61 14.78
C PRO A 62 9.10 -14.43 14.70
N ALA A 63 9.23 -15.69 14.28
CA ALA A 63 8.15 -16.66 14.40
C ALA A 63 7.69 -16.79 15.86
N ASP A 64 6.40 -17.00 16.06
CA ASP A 64 5.86 -17.26 17.39
C ASP A 64 6.39 -18.63 17.87
N PRO A 65 7.10 -18.69 19.02
CA PRO A 65 7.64 -19.95 19.51
C PRO A 65 6.56 -20.98 19.88
N ASP A 66 5.33 -20.54 20.15
CA ASP A 66 4.21 -21.42 20.52
C ASP A 66 3.42 -21.90 19.29
N ASP A 67 3.68 -21.35 18.10
CA ASP A 67 3.07 -21.74 16.84
C ASP A 67 4.14 -22.23 15.84
N GLN A 68 4.34 -23.54 15.79
CA GLN A 68 5.33 -24.19 14.93
C GLN A 68 5.07 -24.01 13.43
N GLU A 69 3.89 -23.55 13.04
CA GLU A 69 3.52 -23.28 11.64
C GLU A 69 3.61 -21.79 11.29
N ALA A 70 3.67 -20.89 12.28
CA ALA A 70 3.78 -19.46 12.06
C ALA A 70 5.20 -19.05 11.61
N GLY A 71 5.33 -18.68 10.33
CA GLY A 71 6.53 -18.03 9.83
C GLY A 71 6.76 -16.62 10.43
N PRO A 72 7.93 -16.00 10.17
CA PRO A 72 8.19 -14.62 10.57
C PRO A 72 7.09 -13.66 10.04
N LYS A 73 6.55 -12.82 10.92
CA LYS A 73 5.56 -11.81 10.53
C LYS A 73 6.27 -10.53 10.09
N ILE A 74 5.85 -9.96 8.96
CA ILE A 74 6.32 -8.65 8.50
C ILE A 74 5.24 -7.61 8.75
N VAL A 75 5.62 -6.47 9.32
CA VAL A 75 4.76 -5.30 9.51
C VAL A 75 5.47 -4.06 8.94
N THR A 76 4.73 -3.18 8.28
CA THR A 76 5.21 -1.86 7.87
C THR A 76 4.61 -0.80 8.79
N ALA A 77 5.46 -0.20 9.63
CA ALA A 77 5.09 0.90 10.53
C ALA A 77 5.52 2.26 9.95
N PHE A 78 4.71 3.29 10.17
CA PHE A 78 4.94 4.64 9.66
C PHE A 78 5.13 5.62 10.82
N PHE A 79 6.15 6.47 10.70
CA PHE A 79 6.51 7.47 11.70
C PHE A 79 6.60 8.85 11.07
N THR A 80 6.10 9.85 11.78
CA THR A 80 6.03 11.25 11.33
C THR A 80 6.63 12.20 12.34
N GLY A 81 7.00 13.39 11.87
CA GLY A 81 7.49 14.47 12.70
C GLY A 81 8.91 14.25 13.24
N ALA A 82 9.48 15.33 13.77
CA ALA A 82 10.84 15.32 14.31
C ALA A 82 10.98 14.45 15.58
N ASN A 83 9.86 14.21 16.28
CA ASN A 83 9.80 13.39 17.49
C ASN A 83 9.49 11.92 17.22
N CYS A 84 9.41 11.50 15.94
CA CYS A 84 9.16 10.11 15.58
C CYS A 84 7.85 9.53 16.13
N GLU A 85 6.77 10.28 15.96
CA GLU A 85 5.43 9.87 16.38
C GLU A 85 4.96 8.70 15.51
N PHE A 86 4.44 7.65 16.13
CA PHE A 86 3.79 6.56 15.41
C PHE A 86 2.51 7.08 14.74
N ALA A 87 2.39 6.89 13.44
CA ALA A 87 1.25 7.35 12.67
C ALA A 87 0.29 6.21 12.32
N GLN A 88 0.81 5.13 11.72
CA GLN A 88 -0.01 4.00 11.27
C GLN A 88 0.84 2.75 11.07
N GLN A 89 0.20 1.57 11.04
CA GLN A 89 0.81 0.32 10.63
C GLN A 89 -0.04 -0.41 9.59
N PHE A 90 0.61 -1.25 8.79
CA PHE A 90 -0.01 -2.20 7.88
C PHE A 90 0.73 -3.53 7.96
N ASP A 91 0.00 -4.65 7.88
CA ASP A 91 0.60 -5.96 7.77
C ASP A 91 1.24 -6.13 6.38
N GLY A 92 2.44 -6.71 6.33
CA GLY A 92 3.16 -6.98 5.09
C GLY A 92 4.31 -6.01 4.81
N GLU A 93 4.92 -6.20 3.65
CA GLU A 93 6.12 -5.51 3.19
C GLU A 93 5.81 -4.47 2.11
N ILE A 94 6.56 -3.36 2.03
CA ILE A 94 6.51 -2.48 0.85
C ILE A 94 7.14 -3.22 -0.33
N ALA A 95 6.31 -3.77 -1.21
CA ALA A 95 6.78 -4.46 -2.41
C ALA A 95 7.08 -3.50 -3.55
N ASP A 96 6.35 -2.38 -3.61
CA ASP A 96 6.49 -1.43 -4.70
C ASP A 96 6.00 -0.02 -4.33
N SER A 97 6.39 0.99 -5.12
CA SER A 97 5.91 2.37 -4.95
C SER A 97 5.79 3.16 -6.26
N ILE A 98 4.78 4.03 -6.35
CA ILE A 98 4.55 4.95 -7.47
C ILE A 98 4.40 6.37 -6.90
N GLU A 99 4.99 7.35 -7.57
CA GLU A 99 4.88 8.76 -7.21
C GLU A 99 4.11 9.52 -8.28
N VAL A 100 3.05 10.23 -7.87
CA VAL A 100 2.18 11.02 -8.75
C VAL A 100 1.90 12.35 -8.07
N GLY A 101 2.45 13.42 -8.64
CA GLY A 101 2.40 14.74 -8.02
C GLY A 101 3.09 14.74 -6.66
N ALA A 102 2.36 15.14 -5.61
CA ALA A 102 2.86 15.16 -4.24
C ALA A 102 2.47 13.90 -3.43
N THR A 103 1.83 12.92 -4.08
CA THR A 103 1.29 11.71 -3.46
C THR A 103 2.17 10.51 -3.82
N LYS A 104 2.55 9.74 -2.79
CA LYS A 104 3.22 8.46 -2.96
C LYS A 104 2.24 7.32 -2.68
N TYR A 105 2.08 6.44 -3.66
CA TYR A 105 1.31 5.21 -3.55
C TYR A 105 2.26 4.06 -3.24
N LEU A 106 2.05 3.38 -2.11
CA LEU A 106 2.81 2.22 -1.68
C LEU A 106 1.96 0.97 -1.85
N PHE A 107 2.58 -0.13 -2.29
CA PHE A 107 1.90 -1.42 -2.42
C PHE A 107 2.41 -2.33 -1.31
N ILE A 108 1.62 -2.45 -0.25
CA ILE A 108 1.94 -3.31 0.89
C ILE A 108 1.52 -4.73 0.54
N ARG A 109 2.49 -5.63 0.44
CA ARG A 109 2.33 -7.03 0.06
C ARG A 109 2.28 -7.90 1.29
N THR A 110 1.19 -8.66 1.41
CA THR A 110 1.08 -9.77 2.37
C THR A 110 0.99 -11.07 1.59
N GLU A 111 1.70 -12.08 2.05
CA GLU A 111 1.67 -13.42 1.46
C GLU A 111 1.26 -14.42 2.52
N VAL A 112 0.23 -15.20 2.21
CA VAL A 112 -0.23 -16.34 3.00
C VAL A 112 -0.01 -17.58 2.15
N VAL A 113 0.70 -18.55 2.70
CA VAL A 113 0.94 -19.84 2.05
C VAL A 113 0.35 -20.90 2.96
N ASP A 114 -0.63 -21.64 2.45
CA ASP A 114 -1.14 -22.84 3.10
C ASP A 114 -0.83 -24.09 2.25
N ALA A 115 -1.28 -25.26 2.71
CA ALA A 115 -0.98 -26.54 2.08
C ALA A 115 -1.49 -26.66 0.63
N GLU A 116 -2.57 -25.94 0.27
CA GLU A 116 -3.29 -26.11 -1.00
C GLU A 116 -3.30 -24.83 -1.86
N GLU A 117 -3.06 -23.68 -1.24
CA GLU A 117 -3.23 -22.35 -1.79
C GLU A 117 -2.07 -21.42 -1.41
N ARG A 118 -1.70 -20.58 -2.38
CA ARG A 118 -0.84 -19.43 -2.14
C ARG A 118 -1.64 -18.17 -2.45
N GLN A 119 -1.83 -17.32 -1.45
CA GLN A 119 -2.52 -16.05 -1.59
C GLN A 119 -1.55 -14.89 -1.38
N VAL A 120 -1.43 -14.02 -2.38
CA VAL A 120 -0.65 -12.78 -2.31
C VAL A 120 -1.60 -11.60 -2.43
N ASN A 121 -1.70 -10.83 -1.36
CA ASN A 121 -2.53 -9.62 -1.30
C ASN A 121 -1.64 -8.39 -1.41
N TYR A 122 -2.05 -7.43 -2.24
CA TYR A 122 -1.46 -6.10 -2.32
C TYR A 122 -2.49 -5.08 -1.85
N GLN A 123 -2.17 -4.39 -0.77
CA GLN A 123 -2.93 -3.26 -0.24
C GLN A 123 -2.24 -1.96 -0.67
N PRO A 124 -2.82 -1.19 -1.61
CA PRO A 124 -2.35 0.13 -1.92
C PRO A 124 -2.62 1.10 -0.74
N VAL A 125 -1.59 1.87 -0.38
CA VAL A 125 -1.60 2.87 0.69
C VAL A 125 -1.15 4.20 0.12
N THR A 126 -1.87 5.27 0.44
CA THR A 126 -1.49 6.64 0.06
C THR A 126 -0.64 7.27 1.15
N VAL A 127 0.37 8.03 0.73
CA VAL A 127 1.18 8.88 1.60
C VAL A 127 1.26 10.25 0.95
N GLN A 128 0.54 11.20 1.52
CA GLN A 128 0.52 12.58 1.04
C GLN A 128 1.74 13.35 1.55
N SER A 129 2.07 14.43 0.85
CA SER A 129 3.10 15.39 1.27
C SER A 129 2.78 16.12 2.58
N SER A 130 1.52 16.10 3.02
CA SER A 130 1.07 16.57 4.35
C SER A 130 1.47 15.64 5.50
N GLY A 131 1.91 14.41 5.18
CA GLY A 131 2.14 13.36 6.16
C GLY A 131 0.91 12.49 6.43
N GLU A 132 -0.24 12.78 5.81
CA GLU A 132 -1.43 11.92 5.85
C GLU A 132 -1.12 10.57 5.19
N ILE A 133 -1.43 9.49 5.91
CA ILE A 133 -1.27 8.10 5.46
C ILE A 133 -2.65 7.45 5.54
N GLY A 134 -3.02 6.67 4.53
CA GLY A 134 -4.33 6.03 4.55
C GLY A 134 -4.53 4.96 3.48
N TYR A 135 -5.65 4.27 3.60
CA TYR A 135 -6.11 3.35 2.56
C TYR A 135 -6.35 4.13 1.27
N THR A 136 -5.94 3.50 0.18
CA THR A 136 -6.21 4.03 -1.15
C THR A 136 -7.65 3.74 -1.55
N ARG A 137 -8.34 4.77 -2.05
CA ARG A 137 -9.72 4.68 -2.52
C ARG A 137 -9.87 5.14 -3.97
N ASP A 138 -10.83 4.55 -4.66
CA ASP A 138 -11.24 4.99 -6.00
C ASP A 138 -12.11 6.26 -5.95
N GLN A 139 -12.51 6.77 -7.11
CA GLN A 139 -13.35 7.96 -7.25
C GLN A 139 -14.75 7.82 -6.62
N HIS A 140 -15.18 6.61 -6.28
CA HIS A 140 -16.45 6.32 -5.62
C HIS A 140 -16.29 6.12 -4.11
N GLY A 141 -15.06 6.22 -3.59
CA GLY A 141 -14.74 6.02 -2.18
C GLY A 141 -14.55 4.56 -1.79
N SER A 142 -14.51 3.63 -2.76
CA SER A 142 -14.28 2.21 -2.50
C SER A 142 -12.80 1.97 -2.26
N GLU A 143 -12.46 1.23 -1.21
CA GLU A 143 -11.07 0.83 -0.96
C GLU A 143 -10.60 -0.15 -2.05
N ILE A 144 -9.37 0.06 -2.51
CA ILE A 144 -8.76 -0.76 -3.54
C ILE A 144 -7.88 -1.80 -2.87
N GLN A 145 -8.01 -3.05 -3.30
CA GLN A 145 -7.15 -4.16 -2.93
C GLN A 145 -6.96 -5.05 -4.15
N PHE A 146 -5.77 -5.62 -4.32
CA PHE A 146 -5.50 -6.63 -5.35
C PHE A 146 -5.11 -7.94 -4.69
N ALA A 147 -5.68 -9.05 -5.14
CA ALA A 147 -5.43 -10.38 -4.56
C ALA A 147 -5.10 -11.40 -5.65
N GLN A 148 -3.92 -12.00 -5.55
CA GLN A 148 -3.52 -13.12 -6.40
C GLN A 148 -3.69 -14.40 -5.58
N SER A 149 -4.67 -15.23 -5.94
CA SER A 149 -4.75 -16.61 -5.44
C SER A 149 -4.21 -17.55 -6.51
N LEU A 150 -3.34 -18.47 -6.09
CA LEU A 150 -2.83 -19.57 -6.89
C LEU A 150 -3.21 -20.87 -6.18
N GLN A 151 -4.19 -21.60 -6.71
CA GLN A 151 -4.46 -22.95 -6.21
C GLN A 151 -3.46 -23.92 -6.83
N GLN A 152 -2.82 -24.75 -6.02
CA GLN A 152 -1.73 -25.62 -6.48
C GLN A 152 -2.15 -26.66 -7.53
N ARG A 153 -3.45 -26.95 -7.65
CA ARG A 153 -3.98 -27.87 -8.67
C ARG A 153 -3.59 -27.40 -10.08
N CYS A 154 -3.02 -28.30 -10.88
CA CYS A 154 -2.50 -27.99 -12.22
C CYS A 154 -1.37 -26.96 -12.25
N GLU A 155 -0.37 -27.14 -11.38
CA GLU A 155 0.85 -26.31 -11.31
C GLU A 155 0.56 -24.86 -10.89
N GLY A 156 -0.45 -24.63 -10.03
CA GLY A 156 -0.78 -23.27 -9.56
C GLY A 156 -1.78 -22.50 -10.43
N ASN A 157 -2.31 -23.11 -11.51
CA ASN A 157 -3.03 -22.39 -12.58
C ASN A 157 -4.56 -22.60 -12.59
N VAL A 158 -5.15 -23.00 -11.46
CA VAL A 158 -6.61 -23.10 -11.30
C VAL A 158 -7.03 -22.07 -10.25
N GLY A 159 -8.16 -21.40 -10.49
CA GLY A 159 -8.75 -20.45 -9.53
C GLY A 159 -8.92 -19.02 -10.06
N GLN A 160 -9.35 -18.14 -9.15
CA GLN A 160 -9.49 -16.71 -9.39
C GLN A 160 -8.15 -16.02 -9.17
N MET A 161 -7.57 -15.48 -10.22
CA MET A 161 -6.30 -14.75 -10.18
C MET A 161 -6.57 -13.28 -10.49
N ALA A 162 -6.44 -12.36 -9.52
CA ALA A 162 -6.37 -10.93 -9.82
C ALA A 162 -4.91 -10.48 -9.81
N THR A 163 -4.31 -10.35 -10.99
CA THR A 163 -2.96 -9.78 -11.14
C THR A 163 -3.08 -8.29 -11.45
N TRP A 164 -2.05 -7.53 -11.07
CA TRP A 164 -1.92 -6.14 -11.48
C TRP A 164 -0.52 -5.90 -12.01
N GLN A 165 -0.40 -4.97 -12.96
CA GLN A 165 0.87 -4.55 -13.52
C GLN A 165 0.80 -3.08 -13.91
N ARG A 166 1.96 -2.42 -13.97
CA ARG A 166 2.08 -1.07 -14.53
C ARG A 166 2.10 -1.15 -16.05
N ASP A 167 1.43 -0.22 -16.70
CA ASP A 167 1.63 -0.04 -18.13
C ASP A 167 3.06 0.42 -18.41
N LYS A 168 3.64 -0.09 -19.49
CA LYS A 168 5.05 0.17 -19.85
C LYS A 168 5.25 1.56 -20.45
N ASN A 169 4.19 2.15 -21.00
CA ASN A 169 4.21 3.44 -21.67
C ASN A 169 3.64 4.55 -20.78
N ASP A 170 2.77 4.20 -19.84
CA ASP A 170 2.16 5.11 -18.86
C ASP A 170 2.30 4.58 -17.43
N ASN A 171 3.26 5.13 -16.68
CA ASN A 171 3.53 4.71 -15.31
C ASN A 171 2.39 5.05 -14.31
N ARG A 172 1.41 5.85 -14.73
CA ARG A 172 0.21 6.16 -13.95
C ARG A 172 -0.94 5.21 -14.25
N LEU A 173 -0.80 4.36 -15.27
CA LEU A 173 -1.81 3.37 -15.61
C LEU A 173 -1.45 2.02 -14.99
N LEU A 174 -2.37 1.49 -14.19
CA LEU A 174 -2.33 0.16 -13.64
C LEU A 174 -3.37 -0.69 -14.35
N ILE A 175 -2.94 -1.83 -14.85
CA ILE A 175 -3.78 -2.81 -15.52
C ILE A 175 -4.01 -3.95 -14.53
N VAL A 176 -5.26 -4.18 -14.18
CA VAL A 176 -5.71 -5.28 -13.34
C VAL A 176 -6.38 -6.31 -14.22
N THR A 177 -5.87 -7.53 -14.18
CA THR A 177 -6.43 -8.67 -14.91
C THR A 177 -6.98 -9.65 -13.91
N GLU A 178 -8.29 -9.86 -13.94
CA GLU A 178 -8.98 -10.83 -13.10
C GLU A 178 -9.36 -12.01 -13.95
N ARG A 179 -8.63 -13.11 -13.79
CA ARG A 179 -8.86 -14.34 -14.51
C ARG A 179 -9.56 -15.32 -13.62
N GLN A 180 -10.73 -15.77 -14.04
CA GLN A 180 -11.34 -16.97 -13.50
C GLN A 180 -11.30 -18.04 -14.58
N SER A 181 -10.56 -19.11 -14.32
CA SER A 181 -10.41 -20.22 -15.25
C SER A 181 -10.67 -21.56 -14.60
N ASP A 182 -11.58 -22.33 -15.20
CA ASP A 182 -11.92 -23.69 -14.76
C ASP A 182 -11.20 -24.71 -15.62
N ARG A 183 -10.66 -25.76 -14.99
CA ARG A 183 -9.94 -26.84 -15.66
C ARG A 183 -10.50 -28.21 -15.32
N ASP A 184 -10.40 -29.15 -16.25
CA ASP A 184 -10.78 -30.55 -16.02
C ASP A 184 -9.71 -31.33 -15.21
N GLU A 185 -9.98 -32.59 -14.91
CA GLU A 185 -9.06 -33.49 -14.20
C GLU A 185 -7.71 -33.70 -14.92
N LYS A 186 -7.64 -33.38 -16.22
CA LYS A 186 -6.41 -33.42 -17.03
C LYS A 186 -5.79 -32.03 -17.19
N CYS A 187 -6.21 -31.07 -16.37
CA CYS A 187 -5.72 -29.69 -16.36
C CYS A 187 -5.96 -28.91 -17.66
N ARG A 188 -6.95 -29.32 -18.47
CA ARG A 188 -7.34 -28.60 -19.68
C ARG A 188 -8.36 -27.53 -19.35
N LEU A 189 -8.19 -26.34 -19.91
CA LEU A 189 -9.12 -25.22 -19.75
C LEU A 189 -10.50 -25.59 -20.30
N ILE A 190 -11.53 -25.51 -19.45
CA ILE A 190 -12.94 -25.72 -19.82
C ILE A 190 -13.61 -24.37 -20.03
N GLN A 191 -13.32 -23.40 -19.16
CA GLN A 191 -13.93 -22.07 -19.18
C GLN A 191 -12.92 -21.01 -18.76
N ASP A 192 -12.99 -19.85 -19.41
CA ASP A 192 -12.21 -18.65 -19.07
C ASP A 192 -13.13 -17.44 -19.10
N SER A 193 -13.35 -16.82 -17.95
CA SER A 193 -14.16 -15.62 -17.80
C SER A 193 -13.31 -14.43 -17.35
N SER A 194 -12.12 -14.29 -17.92
CA SER A 194 -11.21 -13.17 -17.64
C SER A 194 -11.86 -11.80 -17.88
N THR A 195 -11.61 -10.87 -16.96
CA THR A 195 -11.98 -9.46 -17.07
C THR A 195 -10.76 -8.57 -16.87
N PHE A 196 -10.84 -7.35 -17.39
CA PHE A 196 -9.79 -6.35 -17.32
C PHE A 196 -10.36 -5.07 -16.71
N ARG A 197 -9.63 -4.52 -15.75
CA ARG A 197 -9.92 -3.23 -15.14
C ARG A 197 -8.68 -2.35 -15.25
N TYR A 198 -8.87 -1.09 -15.57
CA TYR A 198 -7.78 -0.14 -15.71
C TYR A 198 -7.92 0.92 -14.63
N TYR A 199 -6.85 1.20 -13.90
CA TYR A 199 -6.81 2.25 -12.90
C TYR A 199 -5.79 3.29 -13.31
N ARG A 200 -6.23 4.53 -13.43
CA ARG A 200 -5.38 5.69 -13.66
C ARG A 200 -5.13 6.43 -12.36
N LEU A 201 -3.86 6.54 -11.99
CA LEU A 201 -3.41 7.27 -10.83
C LEU A 201 -3.39 8.77 -11.14
N THR A 202 -4.05 9.54 -10.29
CA THR A 202 -3.98 11.00 -10.29
C THR A 202 -3.34 11.49 -8.98
N ASP A 203 -3.12 12.79 -8.89
CA ASP A 203 -2.52 13.40 -7.69
C ASP A 203 -3.41 13.17 -6.45
N ASP A 204 -4.73 13.10 -6.62
CA ASP A 204 -5.71 13.09 -5.52
C ASP A 204 -6.45 11.75 -5.37
N ILE A 205 -6.69 11.04 -6.47
CA ILE A 205 -7.56 9.84 -6.50
C ILE A 205 -7.09 8.79 -7.49
N TRP A 206 -7.58 7.56 -7.29
CA TRP A 206 -7.55 6.52 -8.30
C TRP A 206 -8.80 6.63 -9.16
N ARG A 207 -8.64 6.62 -10.48
CA ARG A 207 -9.75 6.63 -11.42
C ARG A 207 -9.86 5.29 -12.11
N LEU A 208 -11.00 4.63 -11.96
CA LEU A 208 -11.36 3.52 -12.83
C LEU A 208 -11.53 4.04 -14.26
N ASP A 209 -10.83 3.42 -15.20
CA ASP A 209 -10.86 3.73 -16.62
C ASP A 209 -11.57 2.55 -17.31
N ASP A 210 -12.89 2.65 -17.41
CA ASP A 210 -13.74 1.60 -18.00
C ASP A 210 -13.66 1.58 -19.55
N GLY A 211 -12.74 2.35 -20.14
CA GLY A 211 -12.63 2.51 -21.60
C GLY A 211 -13.63 3.50 -22.19
N ASP A 212 -14.58 4.00 -21.40
CA ASP A 212 -15.50 5.09 -21.76
C ASP A 212 -14.88 6.44 -21.42
N SER A 213 -13.68 6.73 -21.93
CA SER A 213 -13.25 8.11 -22.04
C SER A 213 -14.03 8.75 -23.20
N GLU A 214 -15.24 9.27 -22.90
CA GLU A 214 -15.81 10.31 -23.76
C GLU A 214 -14.72 11.36 -23.97
N ALA A 215 -14.35 11.55 -25.24
CA ALA A 215 -13.42 12.57 -25.64
C ALA A 215 -13.86 13.89 -24.98
N GLU A 216 -13.01 14.44 -24.12
CA GLU A 216 -13.12 15.82 -23.67
C GLU A 216 -13.23 16.68 -24.92
N THR A 217 -14.47 17.04 -25.24
CA THR A 217 -14.80 17.88 -26.37
C THR A 217 -14.25 19.24 -26.00
N THR A 218 -13.06 19.52 -26.51
CA THR A 218 -12.46 20.84 -26.49
C THR A 218 -13.41 21.76 -27.23
N THR A 219 -14.32 22.37 -26.46
CA THR A 219 -15.25 23.37 -26.94
C THR A 219 -14.44 24.65 -27.06
N THR A 220 -13.62 24.73 -28.12
CA THR A 220 -12.95 25.95 -28.51
C THR A 220 -14.05 26.94 -28.90
N ALA A 221 -14.39 27.82 -27.97
CA ALA A 221 -15.34 28.89 -28.16
C ALA A 221 -14.93 29.71 -29.39
N LYS A 222 -15.84 29.77 -30.37
CA LYS A 222 -15.80 30.71 -31.49
C LYS A 222 -15.56 32.13 -30.96
N ARG A 223 -14.44 32.75 -31.34
CA ARG A 223 -14.39 34.20 -31.56
C ARG A 223 -14.35 34.43 -33.07
N LYS A 224 -15.50 34.85 -33.60
CA LYS A 224 -15.59 35.53 -34.90
C LYS A 224 -15.37 37.03 -34.61
N PRO A 225 -14.63 37.77 -35.47
CA PRO A 225 -14.55 39.22 -35.36
C PRO A 225 -15.92 39.89 -35.54
#